data_AF-A0A6I9S2A0-F1
#
_entry.id   AF-A0A6I9S2A0-F1
#
_cell.length_a   1.000
_cell.length_b   1.000
_cell.length_c   1.000
_cell.angle_alpha   90.00
_cell.angle_beta   90.00
_cell.angle_gamma   90.00
#
_symmetry.space_group_name_H-M   'P 1'
#
loop_
_entity.id
_entity.type
_entity.pdbx_description
1 polymer ?
#
loop_
_entity_poly.entity_id
_entity_poly.type
_entity_poly.pdbx_seq_one_letter_code
_entity_poly.pdbx_strand_id
1 'polypeptide(L)'
;MRRGYPGGGGGGGIGCWFLRLLCPRASCLPDFEDAARFHEHEVSRSEADIAGPGRKGMAWTYRSAMLLVVLLLVSTLSPVSSNGNDYFHCESIVRNWADSSSESGVREDKSTLKDLLFFLHVPRTGGRTYFHCFLRKLYTSAQECPRSYDKLRFDPSKPNCRLMVTHDDYSLMSKLPKDRTSVVTILRSPIDRVFSTYEFSVEVAARFLVHPNLTSATQMSGRLRPKTRGVSTLDIWPWKYLVPWMREDLFIRRDARKLVKHRELSETHDPYNMEDMVMPLHKFINDPVAHEIIHNGATFQVAGLTNNSCLVESHEVRHCVRKHPVLGHFVLEVAKSRLDHMLYIGLTEDHKKSATMFAKMVGAQVLSQSEALNSNMESEVSNTTELSSAFPDPDTDGSNQVQHSTNSQQAGKVPSPSDVEPAKENMTVGKLMEAYEACTSTLRKSQANRRTMSLKRIAPANFSKEARLLVPGTVLQQILSLNSLDVELYKHAQEIFMQQQKHLTQNAQDNFMQHQGQLMAEGEQQKNMHGILYGCSPWKIVLLAVAVLLVLVLVLLVVSTGRRTSKLKV
;
A
#
# COMPACT_ATOMS: atom_id res chain seq x y z
N MET A 1 8.96 -24.94 -60.37
CA MET A 1 9.77 -25.90 -61.16
C MET A 1 10.59 -26.70 -60.15
N ARG A 2 10.21 -27.96 -59.82
CA ARG A 2 10.77 -29.24 -60.35
C ARG A 2 12.28 -29.34 -60.10
N ARG A 3 12.90 -30.34 -59.45
CA ARG A 3 12.70 -31.75 -59.03
C ARG A 3 13.78 -32.00 -57.92
N GLY A 4 13.86 -33.06 -57.11
CA GLY A 4 13.20 -34.36 -57.01
C GLY A 4 13.97 -35.23 -55.98
N TYR A 5 13.24 -36.09 -55.29
CA TYR A 5 13.65 -37.23 -54.44
C TYR A 5 14.25 -38.39 -55.27
N PRO A 6 14.88 -39.45 -54.68
CA PRO A 6 14.24 -40.59 -53.95
C PRO A 6 14.98 -40.96 -52.64
N GLY A 7 14.41 -41.54 -51.57
CA GLY A 7 13.67 -42.83 -51.42
C GLY A 7 14.62 -43.85 -50.76
N GLY A 8 14.32 -44.69 -49.76
CA GLY A 8 13.12 -45.05 -48.98
C GLY A 8 13.48 -46.22 -48.01
N GLY A 9 12.50 -46.63 -47.18
CA GLY A 9 12.49 -47.87 -46.37
C GLY A 9 12.76 -47.66 -44.87
N GLY A 10 11.96 -48.09 -43.89
CA GLY A 10 10.76 -48.92 -43.86
C GLY A 10 10.85 -49.97 -42.74
N GLY A 11 9.99 -49.89 -41.72
CA GLY A 11 9.49 -51.06 -40.99
C GLY A 11 9.83 -51.24 -39.50
N GLY A 12 8.78 -51.42 -38.69
CA GLY A 12 8.77 -51.98 -37.31
C GLY A 12 8.49 -50.93 -36.23
N GLY A 13 7.54 -51.04 -35.32
CA GLY A 13 6.68 -52.14 -34.85
C GLY A 13 6.19 -51.74 -33.45
N ILE A 14 4.96 -52.14 -33.11
CA ILE A 14 4.08 -51.63 -32.05
C ILE A 14 4.57 -51.93 -30.61
N GLY A 15 4.35 -51.00 -29.67
CA GLY A 15 4.44 -51.24 -28.21
C GLY A 15 3.91 -50.06 -27.37
N CYS A 16 2.79 -50.26 -26.67
CA CYS A 16 2.09 -49.30 -25.81
C CYS A 16 2.85 -48.97 -24.50
N TRP A 17 2.71 -47.74 -23.98
CA TRP A 17 1.97 -47.39 -22.73
C TRP A 17 2.36 -45.99 -22.17
N PHE A 18 1.32 -45.27 -21.71
CA PHE A 18 1.25 -44.17 -20.72
C PHE A 18 1.53 -42.67 -21.05
N LEU A 19 0.43 -41.91 -20.94
CA LEU A 19 0.20 -40.52 -20.48
C LEU A 19 1.36 -39.50 -20.47
N ARG A 20 1.16 -38.37 -21.17
CA ARG A 20 1.25 -37.03 -20.56
C ARG A 20 0.56 -35.93 -21.37
N LEU A 21 -0.23 -35.17 -20.63
CA LEU A 21 -0.90 -33.91 -20.93
C LEU A 21 -0.10 -32.91 -21.78
N LEU A 22 -0.74 -32.33 -22.80
CA LEU A 22 -0.34 -31.05 -23.39
C LEU A 22 -1.49 -30.05 -23.22
N CYS A 23 -1.23 -29.04 -22.40
CA CYS A 23 -2.05 -27.85 -22.21
C CYS A 23 -1.61 -26.80 -23.25
N PRO A 24 -2.52 -26.21 -24.07
CA PRO A 24 -2.14 -25.09 -24.91
C PRO A 24 -2.16 -23.79 -24.11
N ARG A 25 -1.11 -22.98 -24.34
CA ARG A 25 -0.99 -21.56 -23.97
C ARG A 25 -2.30 -20.81 -24.21
N ALA A 26 -2.92 -20.30 -23.14
CA ALA A 26 -3.93 -19.26 -23.22
C ALA A 26 -3.30 -17.90 -22.93
N SER A 27 -3.18 -17.09 -23.99
CA SER A 27 -2.87 -15.67 -23.94
C SER A 27 -4.12 -14.93 -23.47
N CYS A 28 -4.09 -14.30 -22.30
CA CYS A 28 -5.18 -13.44 -21.83
C CYS A 28 -4.71 -11.98 -21.83
N LEU A 29 -5.03 -11.29 -22.92
CA LEU A 29 -5.19 -9.84 -23.03
C LEU A 29 -6.63 -9.64 -23.50
N PRO A 30 -7.46 -8.82 -22.83
CA PRO A 30 -8.64 -8.27 -23.48
C PRO A 30 -8.21 -6.99 -24.21
N ASP A 31 -8.21 -7.04 -25.54
CA ASP A 31 -8.12 -5.86 -26.39
C ASP A 31 -9.40 -5.03 -26.23
N PHE A 32 -9.20 -3.75 -25.90
CA PHE A 32 -10.24 -2.71 -25.82
C PHE A 32 -10.35 -2.05 -27.20
N GLU A 33 -10.93 -2.75 -28.18
CA GLU A 33 -11.36 -2.15 -29.46
C GLU A 33 -12.60 -2.90 -29.93
N ASP A 34 -13.79 -2.35 -29.66
CA ASP A 34 -14.99 -2.49 -30.52
C ASP A 34 -16.20 -1.80 -29.88
N ALA A 35 -16.28 -0.48 -30.03
CA ALA A 35 -17.52 0.27 -29.87
C ALA A 35 -17.42 1.67 -30.52
N ALA A 36 -17.17 1.74 -31.84
CA ALA A 36 -17.50 2.92 -32.65
C ALA A 36 -17.15 2.70 -34.14
N ARG A 37 -18.09 2.17 -34.93
CA ARG A 37 -18.20 2.49 -36.36
C ARG A 37 -19.47 1.89 -36.95
N PHE A 38 -20.47 2.72 -37.26
CA PHE A 38 -21.37 2.55 -38.40
C PHE A 38 -22.09 3.88 -38.66
N HIS A 39 -21.57 4.67 -39.59
CA HIS A 39 -22.33 5.64 -40.38
C HIS A 39 -21.46 6.11 -41.55
N GLU A 40 -21.82 5.67 -42.76
CA GLU A 40 -21.70 6.40 -44.03
C GLU A 40 -22.39 5.53 -45.10
N HIS A 41 -23.57 5.97 -45.57
CA HIS A 41 -23.80 6.62 -46.88
C HIS A 41 -24.02 5.62 -48.02
N GLU A 42 -25.27 5.53 -48.49
CA GLU A 42 -25.54 5.19 -49.88
C GLU A 42 -26.70 6.05 -50.41
N VAL A 43 -26.40 6.79 -51.48
CA VAL A 43 -27.32 7.58 -52.29
C VAL A 43 -27.78 6.68 -53.43
N SER A 44 -29.09 6.63 -53.71
CA SER A 44 -29.59 6.33 -55.06
C SER A 44 -30.99 6.89 -55.27
N ARG A 45 -31.10 7.73 -56.30
CA ARG A 45 -32.33 8.18 -56.95
C ARG A 45 -32.99 7.02 -57.72
N SER A 46 -34.32 6.96 -57.72
CA SER A 46 -35.09 6.76 -58.96
C SER A 46 -36.52 7.27 -58.77
N GLU A 47 -36.97 8.10 -59.72
CA GLU A 47 -38.37 8.49 -59.94
C GLU A 47 -39.12 7.35 -60.62
N ALA A 48 -40.42 7.18 -60.32
CA ALA A 48 -41.53 7.14 -61.29
C ALA A 48 -42.81 6.50 -60.72
N ASP A 49 -43.87 7.32 -60.77
CA ASP A 49 -45.24 7.03 -61.20
C ASP A 49 -46.31 6.36 -60.31
N ILE A 50 -47.41 7.11 -60.29
CA ILE A 50 -48.75 6.89 -59.74
C ILE A 50 -49.62 6.21 -60.81
N ALA A 51 -50.30 5.10 -60.48
CA ALA A 51 -51.70 4.82 -60.85
C ALA A 51 -52.19 3.40 -60.46
N GLY A 52 -53.36 3.34 -59.80
CA GLY A 52 -54.42 2.33 -60.07
C GLY A 52 -54.54 1.10 -59.15
N PRO A 53 -55.64 0.94 -58.38
CA PRO A 53 -55.83 -0.18 -57.45
C PRO A 53 -56.49 -1.38 -58.13
N GLY A 54 -55.79 -2.53 -58.16
CA GLY A 54 -56.29 -3.80 -58.67
C GLY A 54 -56.47 -4.84 -57.56
N ARG A 55 -57.66 -5.46 -57.49
CA ARG A 55 -58.10 -6.52 -56.57
C ARG A 55 -57.05 -7.63 -56.33
N LYS A 56 -56.11 -7.43 -55.39
CA LYS A 56 -55.32 -8.49 -54.72
C LYS A 56 -55.10 -8.20 -53.23
N GLY A 57 -55.91 -7.30 -52.65
CA GLY A 57 -55.70 -6.72 -51.32
C GLY A 57 -56.15 -7.55 -50.12
N MET A 58 -56.72 -8.76 -50.30
CA MET A 58 -57.21 -9.56 -49.16
C MET A 58 -56.24 -10.67 -48.73
N ALA A 59 -55.43 -11.24 -49.63
CA ALA A 59 -54.46 -12.27 -49.23
C ALA A 59 -53.16 -11.68 -48.63
N TRP A 60 -52.79 -10.46 -49.03
CA TRP A 60 -51.58 -9.78 -48.56
C TRP A 60 -51.76 -9.20 -47.15
N THR A 61 -52.94 -8.67 -46.84
CA THR A 61 -53.29 -8.12 -45.52
C THR A 61 -53.33 -9.20 -44.44
N TYR A 62 -53.84 -10.40 -44.75
CA TYR A 62 -53.83 -11.52 -43.81
C TYR A 62 -52.42 -12.09 -43.54
N ARG A 63 -51.55 -12.13 -44.56
CA ARG A 63 -50.15 -12.58 -44.38
C ARG A 63 -49.33 -11.57 -43.58
N SER A 64 -49.48 -10.27 -43.85
CA SER A 64 -48.82 -9.21 -43.09
C SER A 64 -49.35 -9.10 -41.66
N ALA A 65 -50.66 -9.29 -41.45
CA ALA A 65 -51.26 -9.34 -40.11
C ALA A 65 -50.80 -10.57 -39.32
N MET A 66 -50.72 -11.75 -39.95
CA MET A 66 -50.17 -12.95 -39.30
C MET A 66 -48.68 -12.80 -38.99
N LEU A 67 -47.89 -12.16 -39.86
CA LEU A 67 -46.48 -11.89 -39.58
C LEU A 67 -46.31 -10.90 -38.41
N LEU A 68 -47.17 -9.88 -38.32
CA LEU A 68 -47.24 -8.94 -37.19
C LEU A 68 -47.68 -9.64 -35.90
N VAL A 69 -48.66 -10.54 -35.95
CA VAL A 69 -49.12 -11.32 -34.79
C VAL A 69 -48.04 -12.29 -34.33
N VAL A 70 -47.31 -12.94 -35.27
CA VAL A 70 -46.17 -13.80 -34.96
C VAL A 70 -45.00 -12.98 -34.41
N LEU A 71 -44.70 -11.80 -34.96
CA LEU A 71 -43.68 -10.90 -34.43
C LEU A 71 -44.05 -10.37 -33.04
N LEU A 72 -45.33 -10.06 -32.78
CA LEU A 72 -45.82 -9.67 -31.47
C LEU A 72 -45.78 -10.84 -30.47
N LEU A 73 -46.13 -12.06 -30.90
CA LEU A 73 -46.03 -13.27 -30.08
C LEU A 73 -44.58 -13.65 -29.77
N VAL A 74 -43.66 -13.51 -30.72
CA VAL A 74 -42.22 -13.72 -30.54
C VAL A 74 -41.62 -12.62 -29.64
N SER A 75 -42.12 -11.39 -29.72
CA SER A 75 -41.73 -10.30 -28.81
C SER A 75 -42.19 -10.58 -27.37
N THR A 76 -43.36 -11.23 -27.18
CA THR A 76 -43.84 -11.67 -25.85
C THR A 76 -43.20 -12.96 -25.34
N LEU A 77 -42.46 -13.69 -26.19
CA LEU A 77 -41.69 -14.88 -25.83
C LEU A 77 -40.20 -14.59 -25.57
N SER A 78 -39.80 -13.32 -25.58
CA SER A 78 -38.53 -12.95 -24.95
C SER A 78 -38.65 -13.28 -23.46
N PRO A 79 -37.70 -14.01 -22.86
CA PRO A 79 -37.76 -14.30 -21.44
C PRO A 79 -37.60 -12.97 -20.69
N VAL A 80 -38.72 -12.35 -20.33
CA VAL A 80 -38.81 -11.33 -19.28
C VAL A 80 -38.64 -12.08 -17.96
N SER A 81 -37.43 -12.55 -17.69
CA SER A 81 -37.00 -13.06 -16.39
C SER A 81 -35.49 -13.23 -16.42
N SER A 82 -34.75 -12.15 -16.15
CA SER A 82 -33.31 -12.25 -15.91
C SER A 82 -32.85 -11.59 -14.61
N ASN A 83 -33.58 -10.60 -14.06
CA ASN A 83 -33.06 -9.90 -12.87
C ASN A 83 -33.11 -10.73 -11.59
N GLY A 84 -34.14 -11.56 -11.39
CA GLY A 84 -34.26 -12.39 -10.18
C GLY A 84 -33.18 -13.49 -10.13
N ASN A 85 -33.05 -14.25 -11.22
CA ASN A 85 -32.08 -15.35 -11.31
C ASN A 85 -30.63 -14.85 -11.24
N ASP A 86 -30.34 -13.72 -11.88
CA ASP A 86 -29.02 -13.08 -11.84
C ASP A 86 -28.66 -12.53 -10.45
N TYR A 87 -29.61 -11.91 -9.75
CA TYR A 87 -29.39 -11.44 -8.39
C TYR A 87 -29.08 -12.61 -7.44
N PHE A 88 -29.87 -13.69 -7.45
CA PHE A 88 -29.62 -14.84 -6.57
C PHE A 88 -28.29 -15.54 -6.87
N HIS A 89 -27.91 -15.61 -8.15
CA HIS A 89 -26.59 -16.10 -8.55
C HIS A 89 -25.47 -15.24 -7.97
N CYS A 90 -25.56 -13.92 -8.16
CA CYS A 90 -24.59 -12.98 -7.60
C CYS A 90 -24.55 -12.99 -6.07
N GLU A 91 -25.70 -13.07 -5.43
CA GLU A 91 -25.81 -13.19 -3.97
C GLU A 91 -25.10 -14.46 -3.48
N SER A 92 -25.33 -15.61 -4.13
CA SER A 92 -24.66 -16.86 -3.79
C SER A 92 -23.14 -16.76 -3.94
N ILE A 93 -22.65 -16.18 -5.05
CA ILE A 93 -21.20 -15.98 -5.27
C ILE A 93 -20.60 -15.12 -4.16
N VAL A 94 -21.21 -13.97 -3.87
CA VAL A 94 -20.68 -13.01 -2.90
C VAL A 94 -20.72 -13.59 -1.48
N ARG A 95 -21.81 -14.27 -1.09
CA ARG A 95 -21.93 -14.93 0.22
C ARG A 95 -20.91 -16.04 0.39
N ASN A 96 -20.81 -16.96 -0.57
CA ASN A 96 -19.85 -18.06 -0.50
C ASN A 96 -18.40 -17.56 -0.41
N TRP A 97 -18.07 -16.52 -1.18
CA TRP A 97 -16.77 -15.85 -1.09
C TRP A 97 -16.54 -15.23 0.29
N ALA A 98 -17.53 -14.53 0.86
CA ALA A 98 -17.41 -13.91 2.17
C ALA A 98 -17.26 -14.95 3.30
N ASP A 99 -18.01 -16.04 3.23
CA ASP A 99 -17.92 -17.16 4.17
C ASP A 99 -16.54 -17.83 4.11
N SER A 100 -16.02 -18.08 2.89
CA SER A 100 -14.65 -18.62 2.71
C SER A 100 -13.54 -17.65 3.14
N SER A 101 -13.82 -16.34 3.10
CA SER A 101 -12.89 -15.27 3.50
C SER A 101 -12.87 -15.05 5.01
N SER A 102 -13.81 -15.63 5.75
CA SER A 102 -13.86 -15.56 7.20
C SER A 102 -12.78 -16.47 7.78
N GLU A 103 -11.73 -15.87 8.33
CA GLU A 103 -10.66 -16.64 8.94
C GLU A 103 -11.17 -17.35 10.19
N SER A 104 -11.26 -18.68 10.16
CA SER A 104 -11.64 -19.53 11.31
C SER A 104 -10.49 -19.72 12.32
N GLY A 105 -9.52 -18.81 12.36
CA GLY A 105 -8.34 -18.90 13.20
C GLY A 105 -8.60 -18.41 14.61
N VAL A 106 -7.99 -19.07 15.60
CA VAL A 106 -7.82 -18.51 16.95
C VAL A 106 -7.22 -17.10 16.78
N ARG A 107 -7.74 -16.12 17.53
CA ARG A 107 -7.22 -14.74 17.56
C ARG A 107 -5.74 -14.76 17.96
N GLU A 108 -4.85 -14.97 17.00
CA GLU A 108 -3.41 -14.82 17.19
C GLU A 108 -3.15 -13.40 17.69
N ASP A 109 -2.15 -13.26 18.53
CA ASP A 109 -1.80 -11.97 19.12
C ASP A 109 -1.36 -10.99 18.00
N LYS A 110 -2.31 -10.18 17.53
CA LYS A 110 -2.09 -9.14 16.53
C LYS A 110 -1.09 -8.08 16.95
N SER A 111 -0.68 -8.06 18.22
CA SER A 111 0.25 -7.07 18.74
C SER A 111 1.71 -7.38 18.39
N THR A 112 2.03 -8.62 18.02
CA THR A 112 3.40 -9.06 17.71
C THR A 112 3.70 -9.02 16.20
N LEU A 113 4.78 -8.32 15.84
CA LEU A 113 5.31 -8.24 14.50
C LEU A 113 5.92 -9.60 14.07
N LYS A 114 5.42 -10.13 12.96
CA LYS A 114 5.97 -11.31 12.28
C LYS A 114 7.14 -10.92 11.37
N ASP A 115 7.83 -11.92 10.82
CA ASP A 115 9.08 -11.72 10.06
C ASP A 115 8.94 -10.85 8.79
N LEU A 116 7.83 -11.03 8.05
CA LEU A 116 7.51 -10.23 6.87
C LEU A 116 6.48 -9.14 7.20
N LEU A 117 6.86 -7.88 7.02
CA LEU A 117 5.94 -6.75 7.07
C LEU A 117 5.38 -6.47 5.67
N PHE A 118 4.08 -6.69 5.49
CA PHE A 118 3.36 -6.28 4.29
C PHE A 118 2.64 -4.94 4.53
N PHE A 119 3.14 -3.88 3.90
CA PHE A 119 2.44 -2.61 3.83
C PHE A 119 1.48 -2.60 2.63
N LEU A 120 0.19 -2.83 2.93
CA LEU A 120 -0.90 -2.68 1.99
C LEU A 120 -1.13 -1.18 1.75
N HIS A 121 -0.49 -0.64 0.71
CA HIS A 121 -0.50 0.79 0.44
C HIS A 121 -1.72 1.18 -0.39
N VAL A 122 -2.75 1.69 0.31
CA VAL A 122 -3.91 2.29 -0.33
C VAL A 122 -3.52 3.59 -1.05
N PRO A 123 -3.80 3.76 -2.35
CA PRO A 123 -3.42 4.96 -3.07
C PRO A 123 -3.99 6.23 -2.42
N ARG A 124 -3.15 7.28 -2.36
CA ARG A 124 -3.49 8.63 -1.87
C ARG A 124 -3.79 8.74 -0.37
N THR A 125 -3.30 7.80 0.44
CA THR A 125 -3.35 7.84 1.91
C THR A 125 -2.00 8.20 2.56
N GLY A 126 -1.10 8.82 1.78
CA GLY A 126 0.22 9.23 2.29
C GLY A 126 1.25 8.11 2.41
N GLY A 127 1.00 6.92 1.87
CA GLY A 127 1.92 5.79 1.99
C GLY A 127 3.28 5.99 1.34
N ARG A 128 3.44 6.87 0.34
CA ARG A 128 4.78 7.28 -0.15
C ARG A 128 5.63 7.90 0.96
N THR A 129 5.03 8.72 1.83
CA THR A 129 5.72 9.34 2.96
C THR A 129 6.12 8.28 3.97
N TYR A 130 5.23 7.34 4.32
CA TYR A 130 5.56 6.24 5.23
C TYR A 130 6.65 5.33 4.67
N PHE A 131 6.52 4.91 3.42
CA PHE A 131 7.55 4.07 2.80
C PHE A 131 8.91 4.77 2.78
N HIS A 132 8.97 6.01 2.29
CA HIS A 132 10.25 6.68 2.10
C HIS A 132 10.87 7.23 3.40
N CYS A 133 10.05 7.74 4.33
CA CYS A 133 10.53 8.42 5.52
C CYS A 133 10.52 7.55 6.79
N PHE A 134 9.75 6.44 6.83
CA PHE A 134 9.80 5.47 7.92
C PHE A 134 10.42 4.15 7.49
N LEU A 135 9.79 3.43 6.55
CA LEU A 135 10.15 2.03 6.29
C LEU A 135 11.57 1.89 5.75
N ARG A 136 12.01 2.80 4.86
CA ARG A 136 13.40 2.86 4.39
C ARG A 136 14.42 3.30 5.44
N LYS A 137 13.98 3.73 6.63
CA LYS A 137 14.84 3.99 7.79
C LYS A 137 14.89 2.81 8.76
N LEU A 138 13.93 1.88 8.63
CA LEU A 138 13.82 0.68 9.46
C LEU A 138 14.38 -0.57 8.77
N TYR A 139 14.25 -0.64 7.44
CA TYR A 139 14.68 -1.78 6.63
C TYR A 139 15.75 -1.35 5.63
N THR A 140 16.74 -2.22 5.41
CA THR A 140 17.75 -2.04 4.38
C THR A 140 17.21 -2.39 3.00
N SER A 141 17.85 -1.88 1.94
CA SER A 141 17.48 -2.22 0.55
C SER A 141 17.56 -3.72 0.25
N ALA A 142 18.38 -4.49 0.99
CA ALA A 142 18.49 -5.94 0.85
C ALA A 142 17.31 -6.69 1.51
N GLN A 143 16.63 -6.05 2.47
CA GLN A 143 15.44 -6.57 3.15
C GLN A 143 14.13 -6.23 2.41
N GLU A 144 14.17 -5.25 1.50
CA GLU A 144 13.07 -4.94 0.60
C GLU A 144 12.86 -6.08 -0.40
N CYS A 145 11.64 -6.61 -0.43
CA CYS A 145 11.28 -7.64 -1.40
C CYS A 145 11.33 -7.08 -2.84
N PRO A 146 11.67 -7.89 -3.85
CA PRO A 146 11.73 -7.45 -5.24
C PRO A 146 10.43 -6.78 -5.68
N ARG A 147 10.55 -5.63 -6.35
CA ARG A 147 9.37 -4.86 -6.76
C ARG A 147 8.58 -5.59 -7.84
N SER A 148 7.30 -5.78 -7.58
CA SER A 148 6.34 -6.40 -8.49
C SER A 148 5.02 -5.67 -8.36
N TYR A 149 4.64 -4.89 -9.39
CA TYR A 149 3.45 -4.03 -9.36
C TYR A 149 2.36 -4.50 -10.35
N ASP A 150 2.50 -5.72 -10.87
CA ASP A 150 1.57 -6.36 -11.79
C ASP A 150 1.24 -7.80 -11.39
N LYS A 151 2.24 -8.58 -10.97
CA LYS A 151 2.12 -9.94 -10.40
C LYS A 151 3.28 -10.17 -9.45
N LEU A 152 3.13 -10.96 -8.40
CA LEU A 152 4.28 -11.41 -7.59
C LEU A 152 5.24 -12.25 -8.46
N ARG A 153 6.42 -11.72 -8.79
CA ARG A 153 7.43 -12.36 -9.66
C ARG A 153 8.64 -12.91 -8.88
N PHE A 154 8.52 -12.97 -7.56
CA PHE A 154 9.54 -13.49 -6.68
C PHE A 154 8.90 -14.44 -5.67
N ASP A 155 9.73 -15.27 -5.07
CA ASP A 155 9.32 -16.16 -3.99
C ASP A 155 9.44 -15.41 -2.64
N PRO A 156 8.32 -15.08 -1.98
CA PRO A 156 8.32 -14.35 -0.72
C PRO A 156 8.73 -15.22 0.46
N SER A 157 8.89 -16.54 0.28
CA SER A 157 9.37 -17.43 1.34
C SER A 157 10.87 -17.25 1.64
N LYS A 158 11.62 -16.61 0.71
CA LYS A 158 13.06 -16.36 0.84
C LYS A 158 13.36 -15.49 2.07
N PRO A 159 14.36 -15.85 2.88
CA PRO A 159 14.60 -15.25 4.20
C PRO A 159 14.97 -13.76 4.16
N ASN A 160 15.51 -13.27 3.04
CA ASN A 160 15.90 -11.87 2.92
C ASN A 160 14.73 -10.94 2.57
N CYS A 161 13.53 -11.45 2.30
CA CYS A 161 12.36 -10.62 2.03
C CYS A 161 11.59 -10.36 3.33
N ARG A 162 11.83 -9.19 3.96
CA ARG A 162 11.22 -8.80 5.24
C ARG A 162 10.27 -7.59 5.12
N LEU A 163 10.32 -6.86 4.01
CA LEU A 163 9.43 -5.73 3.75
C LEU A 163 8.84 -5.79 2.34
N MET A 164 7.51 -5.89 2.26
CA MET A 164 6.78 -5.78 1.00
C MET A 164 5.88 -4.53 1.02
N VAL A 165 5.98 -3.69 -0.02
CA VAL A 165 5.14 -2.51 -0.18
C VAL A 165 4.59 -2.45 -1.59
N THR A 166 3.27 -2.54 -1.73
CA THR A 166 2.62 -2.51 -3.05
C THR A 166 1.25 -1.83 -3.00
N HIS A 167 0.79 -1.40 -4.17
CA HIS A 167 -0.60 -0.97 -4.38
C HIS A 167 -1.49 -2.13 -4.84
N ASP A 168 -0.97 -3.37 -4.91
CA ASP A 168 -1.85 -4.54 -5.05
C ASP A 168 -2.84 -4.59 -3.87
N ASP A 169 -3.86 -5.40 -4.01
CA ASP A 169 -4.87 -5.59 -2.97
C ASP A 169 -4.56 -6.77 -2.06
N TYR A 170 -5.41 -6.96 -1.05
CA TYR A 170 -5.22 -8.00 -0.03
C TYR A 170 -5.22 -9.42 -0.60
N SER A 171 -5.70 -9.67 -1.83
CA SER A 171 -5.65 -10.99 -2.45
C SER A 171 -4.20 -11.51 -2.61
N LEU A 172 -3.22 -10.60 -2.57
CA LEU A 172 -1.80 -10.94 -2.54
C LEU A 172 -1.42 -11.81 -1.33
N MET A 173 -2.15 -11.73 -0.21
CA MET A 173 -1.95 -12.59 0.96
C MET A 173 -2.04 -14.09 0.63
N SER A 174 -2.77 -14.47 -0.43
CA SER A 174 -2.80 -15.86 -0.92
C SER A 174 -1.45 -16.40 -1.38
N LYS A 175 -0.49 -15.50 -1.66
CA LYS A 175 0.86 -15.82 -2.12
C LYS A 175 1.93 -15.61 -1.05
N LEU A 176 1.56 -15.08 0.12
CA LEU A 176 2.46 -14.78 1.22
C LEU A 176 2.33 -15.84 2.33
N PRO A 177 3.42 -16.16 3.07
CA PRO A 177 3.34 -17.07 4.21
C PRO A 177 2.53 -16.43 5.35
N LYS A 178 1.28 -16.89 5.55
CA LYS A 178 0.31 -16.28 6.48
C LYS A 178 0.81 -16.26 7.94
N ASP A 179 1.47 -17.32 8.36
CA ASP A 179 2.09 -17.50 9.67
C ASP A 179 3.25 -16.52 9.93
N ARG A 180 3.89 -16.02 8.86
CA ARG A 180 5.05 -15.11 8.93
C ARG A 180 4.76 -13.67 8.50
N THR A 181 3.53 -13.35 8.10
CA THR A 181 3.22 -12.03 7.53
C THR A 181 2.37 -11.17 8.46
N SER A 182 2.87 -10.00 8.84
CA SER A 182 2.09 -8.94 9.48
C SER A 182 1.67 -7.90 8.45
N VAL A 183 0.40 -7.50 8.46
CA VAL A 183 -0.12 -6.50 7.52
C VAL A 183 -0.34 -5.18 8.24
N VAL A 184 0.05 -4.09 7.57
CA VAL A 184 -0.23 -2.72 8.02
C VAL A 184 -0.84 -1.92 6.88
N THR A 185 -1.69 -0.94 7.20
CA THR A 185 -2.24 -0.04 6.20
C THR A 185 -2.47 1.37 6.75
N ILE A 186 -2.80 2.29 5.85
CA ILE A 186 -3.14 3.67 6.17
C ILE A 186 -4.33 4.05 5.32
N LEU A 187 -5.35 4.59 5.96
CA LEU A 187 -6.60 5.03 5.34
C LEU A 187 -6.75 6.55 5.39
N ARG A 188 -7.73 7.04 4.65
CA ARG A 188 -8.04 8.45 4.48
C ARG A 188 -9.55 8.61 4.29
N SER A 189 -10.09 9.74 4.72
CA SER A 189 -11.45 10.17 4.42
C SER A 189 -11.77 9.96 2.93
N PRO A 190 -12.89 9.30 2.60
CA PRO A 190 -13.21 8.95 1.20
C PRO A 190 -13.30 10.16 0.28
N ILE A 191 -13.92 11.26 0.74
CA ILE A 191 -13.98 12.54 0.00
C ILE A 191 -12.58 13.00 -0.35
N ASP A 192 -11.74 13.04 0.67
CA ASP A 192 -10.41 13.62 0.62
C ASP A 192 -9.44 12.75 -0.21
N ARG A 193 -9.67 11.43 -0.22
CA ARG A 193 -9.03 10.44 -1.10
C ARG A 193 -9.43 10.64 -2.55
N VAL A 194 -10.73 10.85 -2.85
CA VAL A 194 -11.22 11.11 -4.22
C VAL A 194 -10.65 12.39 -4.79
N PHE A 195 -10.72 13.51 -4.04
CA PHE A 195 -10.08 14.77 -4.45
C PHE A 195 -8.60 14.57 -4.75
N SER A 196 -7.88 13.91 -3.84
CA SER A 196 -6.45 13.71 -4.01
C SER A 196 -6.10 12.77 -5.17
N THR A 197 -7.02 11.88 -5.55
CA THR A 197 -6.88 10.99 -6.71
C THR A 197 -7.08 11.77 -8.00
N TYR A 198 -8.17 12.55 -8.10
CA TYR A 198 -8.42 13.46 -9.21
C TYR A 198 -7.24 14.40 -9.46
N GLU A 199 -6.83 15.15 -8.43
CA GLU A 199 -5.73 16.10 -8.51
C GLU A 199 -4.41 15.46 -8.96
N PHE A 200 -4.12 14.25 -8.46
CA PHE A 200 -2.89 13.54 -8.82
C PHE A 200 -2.92 13.01 -10.24
N SER A 201 -4.05 12.47 -10.69
CA SER A 201 -4.23 12.03 -12.08
C SER A 201 -4.00 13.19 -13.04
N VAL A 202 -4.62 14.35 -12.76
CA VAL A 202 -4.43 15.58 -13.56
C VAL A 202 -2.98 16.05 -13.51
N GLU A 203 -2.37 16.14 -12.32
CA GLU A 203 -0.99 16.59 -12.15
C GLU A 203 0.00 15.73 -12.94
N VAL A 204 -0.11 14.40 -12.84
CA VAL A 204 0.81 13.49 -13.53
C VAL A 204 0.57 13.50 -15.04
N ALA A 205 -0.69 13.53 -15.47
CA ALA A 205 -1.06 13.63 -16.89
C ALA A 205 -0.53 14.92 -17.53
N ALA A 206 -0.62 16.06 -16.83
CA ALA A 206 -0.17 17.37 -17.33
C ALA A 206 1.34 17.41 -17.65
N ARG A 207 2.16 16.55 -17.02
CA ARG A 207 3.60 16.44 -17.32
C ARG A 207 3.87 16.03 -18.76
N PHE A 208 2.96 15.26 -19.37
CA PHE A 208 3.11 14.79 -20.74
C PHE A 208 2.76 15.85 -21.79
N LEU A 209 2.13 16.96 -21.41
CA LEU A 209 1.79 18.04 -22.34
C LEU A 209 3.02 18.81 -22.87
N VAL A 210 4.22 18.49 -22.38
CA VAL A 210 5.49 18.93 -23.00
C VAL A 210 5.67 18.33 -24.41
N HIS A 211 5.03 17.20 -24.70
CA HIS A 211 5.09 16.56 -26.01
C HIS A 211 4.13 17.22 -27.01
N PRO A 212 4.49 17.27 -28.31
CA PRO A 212 3.67 17.95 -29.32
C PRO A 212 2.31 17.30 -29.51
N ASN A 213 2.19 15.98 -29.36
CA ASN A 213 0.94 15.23 -29.51
C ASN A 213 0.95 13.95 -28.64
N LEU A 214 -0.22 13.32 -28.52
CA LEU A 214 -0.41 12.12 -27.71
C LEU A 214 0.45 10.94 -28.18
N THR A 215 0.61 10.77 -29.50
CA THR A 215 1.43 9.71 -30.09
C THR A 215 2.89 9.82 -29.63
N SER A 216 3.47 11.02 -29.69
CA SER A 216 4.83 11.30 -29.21
C SER A 216 4.97 11.00 -27.73
N ALA A 217 4.00 11.43 -26.90
CA ALA A 217 4.02 11.17 -25.46
C ALA A 217 3.98 9.66 -25.15
N THR A 218 3.15 8.90 -25.88
CA THR A 218 2.98 7.46 -25.68
C THR A 218 4.21 6.68 -26.12
N GLN A 219 4.78 6.99 -27.29
CA GLN A 219 6.00 6.37 -27.78
C GLN A 219 7.20 6.62 -26.85
N MET A 220 7.36 7.85 -26.36
CA MET A 220 8.45 8.19 -25.43
C MET A 220 8.30 7.53 -24.07
N SER A 221 7.06 7.33 -23.61
CA SER A 221 6.78 6.59 -22.38
C SER A 221 7.18 5.11 -22.48
N GLY A 222 7.09 4.50 -23.67
CA GLY A 222 7.45 3.10 -23.90
C GLY A 222 8.92 2.85 -24.28
N ARG A 223 9.59 3.81 -24.94
CA ARG A 223 10.98 3.64 -25.43
C ARG A 223 12.07 3.88 -24.38
N LEU A 224 11.80 4.72 -23.38
CA LEU A 224 12.78 5.08 -22.35
C LEU A 224 12.65 4.19 -21.11
N ARG A 225 13.15 2.95 -21.10
CA ARG A 225 13.59 2.29 -19.84
C ARG A 225 14.35 0.96 -20.02
N PRO A 226 15.63 0.92 -19.61
CA PRO A 226 16.21 -0.28 -19.02
C PRO A 226 15.45 -0.66 -17.74
N LYS A 227 15.09 -1.94 -17.59
CA LYS A 227 14.35 -2.51 -16.44
C LYS A 227 15.05 -2.35 -15.07
N THR A 228 16.22 -1.71 -15.01
CA THR A 228 17.16 -1.80 -13.88
C THR A 228 17.14 -0.62 -12.90
N ARG A 229 16.41 0.49 -13.15
CA ARG A 229 16.54 1.70 -12.30
C ARG A 229 15.26 2.38 -11.78
N GLY A 230 14.07 1.80 -11.97
CA GLY A 230 12.88 2.27 -11.25
C GLY A 230 11.54 1.93 -11.90
N VAL A 231 10.50 1.88 -11.07
CA VAL A 231 9.13 1.60 -11.52
C VAL A 231 8.43 2.90 -11.90
N SER A 232 7.74 2.93 -13.05
CA SER A 232 6.99 4.09 -13.50
C SER A 232 5.68 4.23 -12.73
N THR A 233 5.21 5.46 -12.54
CA THR A 233 3.81 5.68 -12.15
C THR A 233 2.85 5.01 -13.13
N LEU A 234 3.21 4.93 -14.42
CA LEU A 234 2.40 4.28 -15.45
C LEU A 234 2.35 2.75 -15.34
N ASP A 235 3.18 2.13 -14.50
CA ASP A 235 3.21 0.66 -14.34
C ASP A 235 2.47 0.21 -13.07
N ILE A 236 2.00 1.14 -12.25
CA ILE A 236 1.51 0.88 -10.90
C ILE A 236 0.00 1.11 -10.85
N TRP A 237 -0.76 0.16 -10.31
CA TRP A 237 -2.18 0.35 -10.03
C TRP A 237 -2.40 1.47 -8.99
N PRO A 238 -3.42 2.33 -9.08
CA PRO A 238 -4.39 2.50 -10.17
C PRO A 238 -3.90 3.40 -11.30
N TRP A 239 -2.72 3.99 -11.14
CA TRP A 239 -2.19 5.04 -12.01
C TRP A 239 -1.92 4.58 -13.46
N LYS A 240 -1.63 3.29 -13.65
CA LYS A 240 -1.54 2.67 -14.98
C LYS A 240 -2.80 2.83 -15.83
N TYR A 241 -3.96 3.03 -15.20
CA TYR A 241 -5.22 3.31 -15.89
C TYR A 241 -5.56 4.81 -15.86
N LEU A 242 -5.48 5.43 -14.69
CA LEU A 242 -5.94 6.80 -14.50
C LEU A 242 -5.08 7.85 -15.22
N VAL A 243 -3.76 7.64 -15.27
CA VAL A 243 -2.86 8.63 -15.88
C VAL A 243 -2.97 8.62 -17.41
N PRO A 244 -2.98 7.46 -18.12
CA PRO A 244 -3.24 7.46 -19.57
C PRO A 244 -4.59 8.07 -19.94
N TRP A 245 -5.67 7.70 -19.24
CA TRP A 245 -7.01 8.24 -19.46
C TRP A 245 -7.05 9.77 -19.29
N MET A 246 -6.52 10.28 -18.17
CA MET A 246 -6.47 11.73 -17.94
C MET A 246 -5.53 12.44 -18.92
N ARG A 247 -4.44 11.79 -19.35
CA ARG A 247 -3.53 12.34 -20.36
C ARG A 247 -4.27 12.55 -21.69
N GLU A 248 -5.04 11.58 -22.15
CA GLU A 248 -5.84 11.69 -23.37
C GLU A 248 -6.80 12.88 -23.30
N ASP A 249 -7.58 13.00 -22.22
CA ASP A 249 -8.48 14.13 -21.99
C ASP A 249 -7.74 15.48 -22.05
N LEU A 250 -6.59 15.61 -21.38
CA LEU A 250 -5.82 16.86 -21.39
C LEU A 250 -5.25 17.21 -22.79
N PHE A 251 -4.85 16.21 -23.59
CA PHE A 251 -4.40 16.45 -24.96
C PHE A 251 -5.55 16.95 -25.85
N ILE A 252 -6.73 16.31 -25.75
CA ILE A 252 -7.95 16.73 -26.48
C ILE A 252 -8.28 18.19 -26.16
N ARG A 253 -8.34 18.54 -24.87
CA ARG A 253 -8.64 19.91 -24.44
C ARG A 253 -7.59 20.91 -24.92
N ARG A 254 -6.30 20.58 -24.79
CA ARG A 254 -5.22 21.44 -25.26
C ARG A 254 -5.32 21.71 -26.76
N ASP A 255 -5.59 20.67 -27.55
CA ASP A 255 -5.63 20.80 -29.00
C ASP A 255 -6.92 21.51 -29.47
N ALA A 256 -8.04 21.32 -28.78
CA ALA A 256 -9.25 22.13 -28.97
C ALA A 256 -8.99 23.63 -28.71
N ARG A 257 -8.28 23.98 -27.62
CA ARG A 257 -7.90 25.37 -27.31
C ARG A 257 -7.01 26.01 -28.39
N LYS A 258 -6.22 25.23 -29.14
CA LYS A 258 -5.41 25.76 -30.25
C LYS A 258 -6.26 26.11 -31.48
N LEU A 259 -7.35 25.38 -31.69
CA LEU A 259 -8.24 25.57 -32.84
C LEU A 259 -9.18 26.76 -32.65
N VAL A 260 -9.61 27.02 -31.41
CA VAL A 260 -10.46 28.16 -31.07
C VAL A 260 -9.58 29.39 -30.85
N LYS A 261 -9.32 30.17 -31.92
CA LYS A 261 -8.69 31.50 -31.79
C LYS A 261 -9.55 32.38 -30.87
N HIS A 262 -9.00 32.77 -29.71
CA HIS A 262 -9.53 33.80 -28.81
C HIS A 262 -11.05 33.75 -28.57
N ARG A 263 -11.55 32.76 -27.84
CA ARG A 263 -12.67 33.03 -26.94
C ARG A 263 -12.10 33.49 -25.60
N GLU A 264 -12.72 34.49 -25.00
CA GLU A 264 -12.56 34.81 -23.59
C GLU A 264 -12.76 33.50 -22.83
N LEU A 265 -11.66 32.92 -22.33
CA LEU A 265 -11.73 31.78 -21.43
C LEU A 265 -12.64 32.24 -20.30
N SER A 266 -13.78 31.57 -20.12
CA SER A 266 -14.66 31.87 -19.01
C SER A 266 -13.82 31.86 -17.74
N GLU A 267 -13.79 32.99 -17.03
CA GLU A 267 -13.07 33.17 -15.76
C GLU A 267 -13.76 32.36 -14.66
N THR A 268 -13.84 31.05 -14.85
CA THR A 268 -14.26 30.12 -13.80
C THR A 268 -13.15 30.08 -12.78
N HIS A 269 -13.44 30.60 -11.58
CA HIS A 269 -12.49 30.63 -10.48
C HIS A 269 -12.43 29.28 -9.74
N ASP A 270 -13.33 28.35 -10.06
CA ASP A 270 -13.37 26.99 -9.49
C ASP A 270 -12.47 26.03 -10.31
N PRO A 271 -11.30 25.63 -9.79
CA PRO A 271 -10.40 24.71 -10.49
C PRO A 271 -10.98 23.30 -10.68
N TYR A 272 -12.07 22.96 -9.99
CA TYR A 272 -12.78 21.69 -10.15
C TYR A 272 -13.87 21.74 -11.23
N ASN A 273 -14.09 22.88 -11.87
CA ASN A 273 -15.07 23.06 -12.94
C ASN A 273 -14.57 23.94 -14.10
N MET A 274 -13.34 23.69 -14.56
CA MET A 274 -12.74 24.38 -15.72
C MET A 274 -12.77 23.50 -16.97
N GLU A 275 -13.94 23.26 -17.57
CA GLU A 275 -14.10 22.32 -18.70
C GLU A 275 -13.07 22.60 -19.81
N ASP A 276 -12.82 23.84 -20.21
CA ASP A 276 -11.86 24.10 -21.28
C ASP A 276 -10.43 23.69 -20.94
N MET A 277 -10.07 23.55 -19.66
CA MET A 277 -8.70 23.31 -19.18
C MET A 277 -8.46 21.88 -18.71
N VAL A 278 -9.37 21.35 -17.89
CA VAL A 278 -9.29 20.05 -17.22
C VAL A 278 -10.69 19.43 -17.14
N MET A 279 -10.78 18.11 -17.15
CA MET A 279 -12.06 17.42 -16.90
C MET A 279 -12.69 17.88 -15.58
N PRO A 280 -13.90 18.46 -15.55
CA PRO A 280 -14.53 18.84 -14.30
C PRO A 280 -14.71 17.66 -13.34
N LEU A 281 -14.62 17.92 -12.04
CA LEU A 281 -14.69 16.88 -11.02
C LEU A 281 -16.00 16.09 -11.09
N HIS A 282 -17.12 16.74 -11.35
CA HIS A 282 -18.41 16.07 -11.50
C HIS A 282 -18.43 15.12 -12.70
N LYS A 283 -17.74 15.44 -13.78
CA LYS A 283 -17.58 14.55 -14.94
C LYS A 283 -16.64 13.40 -14.60
N PHE A 284 -15.53 13.68 -13.94
CA PHE A 284 -14.55 12.70 -13.50
C PHE A 284 -15.17 11.61 -12.60
N ILE A 285 -15.95 11.98 -11.58
CA ILE A 285 -16.54 11.00 -10.64
C ILE A 285 -17.66 10.17 -11.26
N ASN A 286 -18.25 10.60 -12.37
CA ASN A 286 -19.31 9.86 -13.06
C ASN A 286 -18.80 9.07 -14.27
N ASP A 287 -17.51 9.17 -14.56
CA ASP A 287 -16.90 8.45 -15.67
C ASP A 287 -16.78 6.93 -15.36
N PRO A 288 -17.07 6.04 -16.33
CA PRO A 288 -16.91 4.60 -16.15
C PRO A 288 -15.53 4.18 -15.60
N VAL A 289 -14.45 4.88 -15.96
CA VAL A 289 -13.10 4.62 -15.45
C VAL A 289 -13.03 4.89 -13.94
N ALA A 290 -13.66 5.95 -13.44
CA ALA A 290 -13.72 6.23 -12.01
C ALA A 290 -14.57 5.20 -11.25
N HIS A 291 -15.70 4.77 -11.84
CA HIS A 291 -16.52 3.67 -11.31
C HIS A 291 -15.78 2.33 -11.28
N GLU A 292 -14.84 2.10 -12.20
CA GLU A 292 -14.01 0.89 -12.21
C GLU A 292 -12.84 0.99 -11.22
N ILE A 293 -12.26 2.16 -10.99
CA ILE A 293 -10.95 2.23 -10.34
C ILE A 293 -10.96 2.92 -8.97
N ILE A 294 -11.83 3.91 -8.77
CA ILE A 294 -11.73 4.86 -7.65
C ILE A 294 -12.78 4.55 -6.58
N HIS A 295 -14.04 4.38 -7.01
CA HIS A 295 -15.19 4.27 -6.12
C HIS A 295 -15.16 2.99 -5.27
N ASN A 296 -15.34 3.14 -3.96
CA ASN A 296 -15.15 2.09 -2.95
C ASN A 296 -13.76 1.41 -3.02
N GLY A 297 -12.78 2.11 -3.59
CA GLY A 297 -11.47 1.54 -3.90
C GLY A 297 -10.68 1.12 -2.65
N ALA A 298 -10.84 1.79 -1.51
CA ALA A 298 -10.15 1.37 -0.28
C ALA A 298 -10.74 0.05 0.24
N THR A 299 -12.07 -0.06 0.27
CA THR A 299 -12.79 -1.27 0.65
C THR A 299 -12.44 -2.42 -0.27
N PHE A 300 -12.50 -2.23 -1.59
CA PHE A 300 -12.12 -3.28 -2.54
C PHE A 300 -10.65 -3.68 -2.41
N GLN A 301 -9.76 -2.75 -2.10
CA GLN A 301 -8.34 -3.08 -1.92
C GLN A 301 -8.09 -3.86 -0.62
N VAL A 302 -8.73 -3.50 0.48
CA VAL A 302 -8.64 -4.26 1.74
C VAL A 302 -9.35 -5.62 1.62
N ALA A 303 -10.45 -5.68 0.86
CA ALA A 303 -11.17 -6.91 0.55
C ALA A 303 -10.49 -7.79 -0.51
N GLY A 304 -9.44 -7.32 -1.20
CA GLY A 304 -8.78 -8.15 -2.23
C GLY A 304 -9.66 -8.38 -3.46
N LEU A 305 -10.43 -7.36 -3.86
CA LEU A 305 -11.42 -7.38 -4.93
C LEU A 305 -11.21 -6.25 -5.95
N THR A 306 -10.02 -5.68 -6.06
CA THR A 306 -9.75 -4.67 -7.11
C THR A 306 -9.73 -5.33 -8.50
N ASN A 307 -9.73 -4.54 -9.56
CA ASN A 307 -9.47 -5.08 -10.89
C ASN A 307 -8.00 -5.56 -11.09
N ASN A 308 -7.17 -5.44 -10.06
CA ASN A 308 -5.80 -5.91 -10.02
C ASN A 308 -5.61 -7.06 -9.01
N SER A 309 -6.71 -7.69 -8.56
CA SER A 309 -6.65 -8.88 -7.69
C SER A 309 -5.89 -10.03 -8.33
N CYS A 310 -5.22 -10.82 -7.49
CA CYS A 310 -4.48 -12.02 -7.87
C CYS A 310 -5.36 -13.26 -8.07
N LEU A 311 -6.58 -13.26 -7.52
CA LEU A 311 -7.51 -14.38 -7.55
C LEU A 311 -8.57 -14.16 -8.63
N VAL A 312 -8.86 -15.19 -9.42
CA VAL A 312 -9.81 -15.08 -10.54
C VAL A 312 -11.24 -14.85 -10.04
N GLU A 313 -11.63 -15.55 -8.98
CA GLU A 313 -12.95 -15.41 -8.32
C GLU A 313 -13.22 -13.98 -7.82
N SER A 314 -12.18 -13.23 -7.42
CA SER A 314 -12.31 -11.84 -6.99
C SER A 314 -12.95 -10.96 -8.06
N HIS A 315 -12.70 -11.23 -9.34
CA HIS A 315 -13.25 -10.44 -10.44
C HIS A 315 -14.75 -10.65 -10.62
N GLU A 316 -15.23 -11.88 -10.40
CA GLU A 316 -16.65 -12.22 -10.47
C GLU A 316 -17.43 -11.64 -9.28
N VAL A 317 -16.88 -11.77 -8.06
CA VAL A 317 -17.44 -11.13 -6.86
C VAL A 317 -17.52 -9.62 -7.04
N ARG A 318 -16.45 -8.99 -7.55
CA ARG A 318 -16.42 -7.55 -7.86
C ARG A 318 -17.51 -7.18 -8.87
N HIS A 319 -17.67 -7.97 -9.93
CA HIS A 319 -18.71 -7.73 -10.94
C HIS A 319 -20.11 -7.75 -10.31
N CYS A 320 -20.41 -8.77 -9.52
CA CYS A 320 -21.69 -8.92 -8.83
C CYS A 320 -22.00 -7.76 -7.87
N VAL A 321 -21.02 -7.30 -7.09
CA VAL A 321 -21.21 -6.19 -6.15
C VAL A 321 -21.40 -4.85 -6.88
N ARG A 322 -20.75 -4.67 -8.02
CA ARG A 322 -20.96 -3.46 -8.85
C ARG A 322 -22.33 -3.46 -9.51
N LYS A 323 -22.79 -4.63 -9.96
CA LYS A 323 -24.11 -4.80 -10.57
C LYS A 323 -25.24 -4.67 -9.54
N HIS A 324 -25.02 -5.20 -8.34
CA HIS A 324 -25.99 -5.20 -7.23
C HIS A 324 -25.34 -4.59 -5.98
N PRO A 325 -25.31 -3.24 -5.85
CA PRO A 325 -24.64 -2.55 -4.74
C PRO A 325 -25.08 -2.98 -3.34
N VAL A 326 -26.30 -3.50 -3.21
CA VAL A 326 -26.83 -4.05 -1.95
C VAL A 326 -25.98 -5.21 -1.42
N LEU A 327 -25.29 -5.96 -2.28
CA LEU A 327 -24.38 -7.05 -1.89
C LEU A 327 -23.05 -6.53 -1.32
N GLY A 328 -22.77 -5.23 -1.42
CA GLY A 328 -21.54 -4.62 -0.93
C GLY A 328 -21.33 -4.75 0.58
N HIS A 329 -22.39 -5.00 1.37
CA HIS A 329 -22.26 -5.20 2.81
C HIS A 329 -21.43 -6.45 3.15
N PHE A 330 -21.53 -7.54 2.40
CA PHE A 330 -20.69 -8.73 2.60
C PHE A 330 -19.20 -8.41 2.40
N VAL A 331 -18.89 -7.60 1.38
CA VAL A 331 -17.52 -7.14 1.11
C VAL A 331 -17.01 -6.24 2.24
N LEU A 332 -17.86 -5.34 2.72
CA LEU A 332 -17.52 -4.44 3.82
C LEU A 332 -17.18 -5.22 5.09
N GLU A 333 -17.94 -6.24 5.45
CA GLU A 333 -17.67 -7.05 6.65
C GLU A 333 -16.36 -7.83 6.54
N VAL A 334 -16.05 -8.41 5.37
CA VAL A 334 -14.73 -9.02 5.12
C VAL A 334 -13.61 -7.98 5.25
N ALA A 335 -13.80 -6.78 4.70
CA ALA A 335 -12.80 -5.71 4.78
C ALA A 335 -12.56 -5.25 6.23
N LYS A 336 -13.63 -5.03 7.01
CA LYS A 336 -13.53 -4.68 8.44
C LYS A 336 -12.82 -5.76 9.24
N SER A 337 -13.23 -7.02 9.06
CA SER A 337 -12.58 -8.16 9.71
C SER A 337 -11.08 -8.19 9.41
N ARG A 338 -10.68 -7.98 8.15
CA ARG A 338 -9.25 -7.90 7.81
C ARG A 338 -8.53 -6.74 8.47
N LEU A 339 -9.15 -5.56 8.57
CA LEU A 339 -8.58 -4.43 9.32
C LEU A 339 -8.38 -4.80 10.80
N ASP A 340 -9.33 -5.50 11.42
CA ASP A 340 -9.23 -5.88 12.83
C ASP A 340 -8.03 -6.77 13.16
N HIS A 341 -7.58 -7.54 12.17
CA HIS A 341 -6.42 -8.44 12.24
C HIS A 341 -5.11 -7.82 11.74
N MET A 342 -5.12 -6.58 11.21
CA MET A 342 -3.88 -5.89 10.84
C MET A 342 -3.12 -5.43 12.10
N LEU A 343 -1.79 -5.51 12.04
CA LEU A 343 -0.88 -5.08 13.09
C LEU A 343 -1.03 -3.58 13.38
N TYR A 344 -1.25 -2.77 12.32
CA TYR A 344 -1.38 -1.33 12.43
C TYR A 344 -2.26 -0.72 11.34
N ILE A 345 -3.11 0.23 11.74
CA ILE A 345 -4.01 0.98 10.87
C ILE A 345 -3.78 2.46 11.17
N GLY A 346 -3.26 3.22 10.20
CA GLY A 346 -3.06 4.66 10.34
C GLY A 346 -4.15 5.49 9.67
N LEU A 347 -4.32 6.73 10.11
CA LEU A 347 -5.17 7.72 9.44
C LEU A 347 -4.34 8.87 8.85
N THR A 348 -4.72 9.31 7.65
CA THR A 348 -4.01 10.38 6.93
C THR A 348 -4.26 11.76 7.55
N GLU A 349 -5.47 12.00 8.05
CA GLU A 349 -5.93 13.25 8.65
C GLU A 349 -5.10 13.57 9.91
N ASP A 350 -4.84 12.55 10.73
CA ASP A 350 -4.04 12.61 11.94
C ASP A 350 -2.56 12.25 11.70
N HIS A 351 -1.99 12.68 10.57
CA HIS A 351 -0.72 12.18 10.04
C HIS A 351 0.41 12.08 11.08
N LYS A 352 0.65 13.14 11.88
CA LYS A 352 1.72 13.16 12.88
C LYS A 352 1.47 12.15 14.00
N LYS A 353 0.22 12.06 14.47
CA LYS A 353 -0.18 11.13 15.52
C LYS A 353 -0.12 9.69 15.02
N SER A 354 -0.61 9.42 13.82
CA SER A 354 -0.45 8.13 13.13
C SER A 354 1.02 7.77 13.00
N ALA A 355 1.88 8.70 12.60
CA ALA A 355 3.32 8.48 12.48
C ALA A 355 3.94 8.09 13.83
N THR A 356 3.60 8.80 14.90
CA THR A 356 4.06 8.48 16.27
C THR A 356 3.58 7.12 16.75
N MET A 357 2.31 6.78 16.51
CA MET A 357 1.77 5.46 16.87
C MET A 357 2.45 4.34 16.09
N PHE A 358 2.66 4.53 14.78
CA PHE A 358 3.40 3.59 13.95
C PHE A 358 4.82 3.37 14.48
N ALA A 359 5.55 4.43 14.82
CA ALA A 359 6.91 4.34 15.36
C ALA A 359 6.94 3.56 16.69
N LYS A 360 5.95 3.75 17.56
CA LYS A 360 5.85 3.05 18.85
C LYS A 360 5.38 1.59 18.74
N MET A 361 4.46 1.29 17.82
CA MET A 361 3.88 -0.05 17.68
C MET A 361 4.70 -0.94 16.75
N VAL A 362 5.04 -0.44 15.57
CA VAL A 362 5.75 -1.21 14.54
C VAL A 362 7.24 -0.91 14.57
N GLY A 363 7.61 0.38 14.60
CA GLY A 363 9.02 0.80 14.60
C GLY A 363 9.82 0.19 15.75
N ALA A 364 9.30 0.27 16.97
CA ALA A 364 9.95 -0.32 18.16
C ALA A 364 10.21 -1.83 18.01
N GLN A 365 9.26 -2.58 17.44
CA GLN A 365 9.40 -4.02 17.23
C GLN A 365 10.43 -4.34 16.15
N VAL A 366 10.44 -3.60 15.03
CA VAL A 366 11.46 -3.78 13.98
C VAL A 366 12.86 -3.52 14.53
N LEU A 367 13.03 -2.47 15.33
CA LEU A 367 14.30 -2.12 15.97
C LEU A 367 14.75 -3.21 16.93
N SER A 368 13.86 -3.68 17.81
CA SER A 368 14.16 -4.77 18.75
C SER A 368 14.53 -6.08 18.04
N GLN A 369 13.83 -6.46 16.97
CA GLN A 369 14.19 -7.63 16.17
C GLN A 369 15.55 -7.47 15.48
N SER A 370 15.92 -6.26 15.08
CA SER A 370 17.21 -5.98 14.43
C SER A 370 18.37 -6.04 15.42
N GLU A 371 18.19 -5.51 16.64
CA GLU A 371 19.17 -5.60 17.73
C GLU A 371 19.43 -7.06 18.12
N ALA A 372 18.37 -7.87 18.25
CA ALA A 372 18.50 -9.30 18.54
C ALA A 372 19.32 -10.05 17.46
N LEU A 373 19.08 -9.76 16.17
CA LEU A 373 19.83 -10.37 15.06
C LEU A 373 21.32 -9.98 15.08
N ASN A 374 21.64 -8.71 15.37
CA ASN A 374 23.01 -8.24 15.45
C ASN A 374 23.76 -8.88 16.63
N SER A 375 23.11 -9.01 17.80
CA SER A 375 23.70 -9.65 18.97
C SER A 375 24.00 -11.14 18.76
N ASN A 376 23.19 -11.84 17.96
CA ASN A 376 23.43 -13.23 17.58
C ASN A 376 24.61 -13.36 16.60
N MET A 377 24.75 -12.43 15.65
CA MET A 377 25.92 -12.43 14.74
C MET A 377 27.22 -12.14 15.49
N GLU A 378 27.23 -11.20 16.45
CA GLU A 378 28.41 -10.94 17.29
C GLU A 378 28.78 -12.15 18.15
N SER A 379 27.78 -12.89 18.65
CA SER A 379 27.98 -14.13 19.40
C SER A 379 28.52 -15.27 18.52
N GLU A 380 28.07 -15.41 17.28
CA GLU A 380 28.60 -16.43 16.33
C GLU A 380 30.01 -16.10 15.84
N VAL A 381 30.34 -14.82 15.62
CA VAL A 381 31.70 -14.37 15.26
C VAL A 381 32.67 -14.57 16.44
N SER A 382 32.20 -14.38 17.68
CA SER A 382 33.03 -14.66 18.87
C SER A 382 33.34 -16.16 19.05
N ASN A 383 32.51 -17.05 18.51
CA ASN A 383 32.70 -18.50 18.58
C ASN A 383 33.50 -19.09 17.40
N THR A 384 33.80 -18.29 16.37
CA THR A 384 34.53 -18.74 15.17
C THR A 384 35.91 -18.10 15.01
N THR A 385 36.47 -17.50 16.06
CA THR A 385 37.83 -16.96 16.03
C THR A 385 38.89 -17.98 16.45
N GLU A 386 38.95 -19.12 15.77
CA GLU A 386 40.20 -19.87 15.54
C GLU A 386 40.09 -20.59 14.19
N LEU A 387 40.58 -19.97 13.11
CA LEU A 387 41.59 -20.51 12.18
C LEU A 387 41.55 -19.84 10.79
N SER A 388 42.61 -19.08 10.50
CA SER A 388 43.18 -18.75 9.17
C SER A 388 42.40 -17.81 8.23
N SER A 389 42.99 -17.11 7.27
CA SER A 389 44.26 -16.38 7.10
C SER A 389 44.26 -15.85 5.65
N ALA A 390 44.88 -14.68 5.44
CA ALA A 390 45.56 -14.24 4.22
C ALA A 390 44.79 -13.58 3.04
N PHE A 391 44.87 -12.23 3.01
CA PHE A 391 45.41 -11.32 1.95
C PHE A 391 44.87 -11.35 0.48
N PRO A 392 45.13 -10.32 -0.35
CA PRO A 392 44.56 -8.96 -0.38
C PRO A 392 43.99 -8.56 -1.78
N ASP A 393 43.31 -7.39 -1.85
CA ASP A 393 42.87 -6.71 -3.08
C ASP A 393 44.04 -6.34 -4.03
N PRO A 394 43.75 -6.14 -5.33
CA PRO A 394 44.49 -5.18 -6.14
C PRO A 394 43.62 -4.10 -6.79
N ASP A 395 44.20 -2.90 -6.76
CA ASP A 395 43.73 -1.59 -7.19
C ASP A 395 43.40 -1.41 -8.69
N THR A 396 42.42 -0.52 -8.92
CA THR A 396 42.40 0.68 -9.79
C THR A 396 43.39 0.78 -10.96
N ASP A 397 42.91 1.05 -12.20
CA ASP A 397 43.25 2.28 -12.97
C ASP A 397 42.49 2.42 -14.31
N GLY A 398 42.33 3.66 -14.82
CA GLY A 398 42.05 3.90 -16.26
C GLY A 398 41.12 5.06 -16.64
N SER A 399 41.61 6.29 -16.54
CA SER A 399 41.05 7.56 -17.06
C SER A 399 40.72 7.57 -18.56
N ASN A 400 39.69 8.33 -18.99
CA ASN A 400 39.82 9.43 -19.97
C ASN A 400 38.56 10.28 -20.15
N GLN A 401 38.76 11.59 -20.05
CA GLN A 401 37.80 12.68 -20.28
C GLN A 401 37.60 12.95 -21.78
N VAL A 402 36.37 13.26 -22.19
CA VAL A 402 36.09 14.26 -23.24
C VAL A 402 34.84 15.05 -22.86
N GLN A 403 35.01 16.36 -22.68
CA GLN A 403 33.95 17.35 -22.50
C GLN A 403 33.33 17.73 -23.86
N HIS A 404 32.00 17.70 -23.96
CA HIS A 404 31.26 18.65 -24.80
C HIS A 404 29.86 18.86 -24.23
N SER A 405 29.56 20.13 -23.96
CA SER A 405 28.35 20.64 -23.32
C SER A 405 27.14 20.67 -24.25
N THR A 406 26.02 20.09 -23.83
CA THR A 406 24.67 20.59 -24.14
C THR A 406 23.77 20.40 -22.91
N ASN A 407 23.45 21.53 -22.27
CA ASN A 407 22.60 21.63 -21.08
C ASN A 407 21.15 21.22 -21.40
N SER A 408 20.77 19.97 -21.13
CA SER A 408 19.35 19.56 -21.08
C SER A 408 19.10 18.19 -20.41
N GLN A 409 19.93 17.74 -19.46
CA GLN A 409 19.80 16.39 -18.85
C GLN A 409 19.90 16.30 -17.32
N GLN A 410 19.56 17.35 -16.58
CA GLN A 410 19.32 17.25 -15.13
C GLN A 410 17.86 17.53 -14.78
N ALA A 411 16.97 16.67 -15.28
CA ALA A 411 15.57 16.66 -14.86
C ALA A 411 15.14 15.19 -14.68
N GLY A 412 15.42 14.62 -13.52
CA GLY A 412 14.94 13.28 -13.18
C GLY A 412 15.91 12.35 -12.46
N LYS A 413 16.89 12.84 -11.69
CA LYS A 413 17.58 11.98 -10.73
C LYS A 413 16.74 11.88 -9.46
N VAL A 414 15.87 10.88 -9.42
CA VAL A 414 15.57 10.17 -8.16
C VAL A 414 16.92 9.67 -7.63
N PRO A 415 17.22 9.75 -6.32
CA PRO A 415 18.47 9.21 -5.80
C PRO A 415 18.61 7.77 -6.28
N SER A 416 19.70 7.49 -7.00
CA SER A 416 20.05 6.17 -7.49
C SER A 416 20.30 5.20 -6.32
N PRO A 417 20.22 3.88 -6.52
CA PRO A 417 20.31 2.87 -5.44
C PRO A 417 21.74 2.66 -4.90
N SER A 418 22.66 3.61 -5.11
CA SER A 418 24.06 3.49 -4.71
C SER A 418 24.41 4.17 -3.39
N ASP A 419 23.46 4.88 -2.77
CA ASP A 419 23.64 5.31 -1.39
C ASP A 419 23.14 4.16 -0.51
N VAL A 420 24.01 3.17 -0.33
CA VAL A 420 23.94 2.29 0.83
C VAL A 420 24.10 3.23 2.03
N GLU A 421 23.00 3.79 2.53
CA GLU A 421 22.99 4.21 3.93
C GLU A 421 23.06 2.89 4.70
N PRO A 422 24.20 2.56 5.35
CA PRO A 422 24.21 1.47 6.30
C PRO A 422 23.07 1.73 7.30
N ALA A 423 22.39 0.68 7.73
CA ALA A 423 21.51 0.76 8.88
C ALA A 423 22.29 1.50 9.98
N LYS A 424 21.88 2.73 10.31
CA LYS A 424 22.61 3.52 11.30
C LYS A 424 22.46 2.78 12.62
N GLU A 425 23.53 2.12 13.04
CA GLU A 425 23.63 1.54 14.38
C GLU A 425 23.18 2.58 15.42
N ASN A 426 22.32 2.14 16.33
CA ASN A 426 21.67 2.93 17.39
C ASN A 426 20.48 3.82 16.95
N MET A 427 19.62 3.30 16.07
CA MET A 427 18.32 3.92 15.78
C MET A 427 17.33 3.65 16.93
N THR A 428 16.79 4.71 17.55
CA THR A 428 15.72 4.62 18.58
C THR A 428 14.40 5.14 18.02
N VAL A 429 13.28 4.88 18.71
CA VAL A 429 11.96 5.43 18.33
C VAL A 429 11.99 6.97 18.24
N GLY A 430 12.71 7.63 19.15
CA GLY A 430 12.89 9.10 19.13
C GLY A 430 13.63 9.58 17.89
N LYS A 431 14.82 9.00 17.60
CA LYS A 431 15.61 9.33 16.41
C LYS A 431 14.88 9.01 15.11
N LEU A 432 14.08 7.94 15.09
CA LEU A 432 13.24 7.58 13.95
C LEU A 432 12.21 8.68 13.66
N MET A 433 11.56 9.22 14.70
CA MET A 433 10.61 10.31 14.55
C MET A 433 11.27 11.61 14.08
N GLU A 434 12.45 11.95 14.58
CA GLU A 434 13.23 13.11 14.11
C GLU A 434 13.61 12.97 12.63
N ALA A 435 14.14 11.80 12.23
CA ALA A 435 14.49 11.51 10.84
C ALA A 435 13.26 11.56 9.93
N TYR A 436 12.12 11.08 10.43
CA TYR A 436 10.84 11.15 9.73
C TYR A 436 10.40 12.60 9.50
N GLU A 437 10.36 13.43 10.54
CA GLU A 437 9.94 14.83 10.43
C GLU A 437 10.82 15.61 9.44
N ALA A 438 12.15 15.47 9.53
CA ALA A 438 13.09 16.07 8.59
C ALA A 438 12.88 15.61 7.13
N CYS A 439 12.68 14.30 6.93
CA CYS A 439 12.38 13.72 5.62
C CYS A 439 11.06 14.26 5.04
N THR A 440 10.01 14.34 5.87
CA THR A 440 8.69 14.81 5.40
C THR A 440 8.72 16.25 4.90
N SER A 441 9.45 17.14 5.57
CA SER A 441 9.61 18.53 5.17
C SER A 441 10.25 18.65 3.78
N THR A 442 11.36 17.93 3.57
CA THR A 442 12.07 17.89 2.27
C THR A 442 11.20 17.29 1.18
N LEU A 443 10.50 16.19 1.48
CA LEU A 443 9.62 15.50 0.53
C LEU A 443 8.46 16.40 0.08
N ARG A 444 7.82 17.12 1.03
CA ARG A 444 6.73 18.06 0.73
C ARG A 444 7.20 19.20 -0.16
N LYS A 445 8.37 19.78 0.09
CA LYS A 445 8.95 20.83 -0.75
C LYS A 445 9.18 20.35 -2.19
N SER A 446 9.78 19.16 -2.35
CA SER A 446 9.99 18.55 -3.67
C SER A 446 8.68 18.24 -4.41
N GLN A 447 7.66 17.76 -3.69
CA GLN A 447 6.34 17.50 -4.26
C GLN A 447 5.64 18.80 -4.70
N ALA A 448 5.66 19.84 -3.87
CA ALA A 448 5.08 21.14 -4.21
C ALA A 448 5.72 21.73 -5.47
N ASN A 449 7.06 21.71 -5.57
CA ASN A 449 7.76 22.20 -6.76
C ASN A 449 7.36 21.44 -8.04
N ARG A 450 7.28 20.10 -7.97
CA ARG A 450 6.85 19.28 -9.11
C ARG A 450 5.40 19.55 -9.52
N ARG A 451 4.51 19.73 -8.53
CA ARG A 451 3.12 20.10 -8.77
C ARG A 451 3.04 21.43 -9.51
N THR A 452 3.70 22.48 -9.01
CA THR A 452 3.75 23.80 -9.65
C THR A 452 4.23 23.70 -11.10
N MET A 453 5.29 22.94 -11.37
CA MET A 453 5.80 22.78 -12.74
C MET A 453 4.84 22.01 -13.67
N SER A 454 4.10 21.05 -13.13
CA SER A 454 3.12 20.26 -13.89
C SER A 454 1.89 21.12 -14.23
N LEU A 455 1.33 21.81 -13.23
CA LEU A 455 0.12 22.61 -13.37
C LEU A 455 0.30 23.85 -14.26
N LYS A 456 1.53 24.38 -14.39
CA LYS A 456 1.83 25.47 -15.35
C LYS A 456 1.35 25.21 -16.78
N ARG A 457 1.27 23.94 -17.21
CA ARG A 457 0.82 23.56 -18.57
C ARG A 457 -0.69 23.56 -18.76
N ILE A 458 -1.43 23.64 -17.65
CA ILE A 458 -2.89 23.65 -17.62
C ILE A 458 -3.41 24.86 -16.83
N ALA A 459 -2.58 25.91 -16.69
CA ALA A 459 -2.98 27.17 -16.07
C ALA A 459 -4.19 27.76 -16.83
N PRO A 460 -5.22 28.27 -16.12
CA PRO A 460 -5.21 28.67 -14.71
C PRO A 460 -5.52 27.57 -13.67
N ALA A 461 -5.73 26.31 -14.05
CA ALA A 461 -6.12 25.26 -13.11
C ALA A 461 -5.06 25.07 -11.99
N ASN A 462 -5.47 25.37 -10.75
CA ASN A 462 -4.63 25.24 -9.56
C ASN A 462 -5.43 24.69 -8.37
N PHE A 463 -5.10 23.49 -7.94
CA PHE A 463 -5.82 22.80 -6.88
C PHE A 463 -5.24 23.14 -5.50
N SER A 464 -6.09 23.47 -4.54
CA SER A 464 -5.71 23.64 -3.13
C SER A 464 -6.77 23.04 -2.21
N LYS A 465 -6.48 22.95 -0.90
CA LYS A 465 -7.48 22.50 0.07
C LYS A 465 -8.60 23.53 0.20
N GLU A 466 -8.26 24.80 0.13
CA GLU A 466 -9.18 25.94 0.18
C GLU A 466 -10.09 25.92 -1.04
N ALA A 467 -9.55 25.63 -2.23
CA ALA A 467 -10.34 25.50 -3.44
C ALA A 467 -11.36 24.35 -3.39
N ARG A 468 -11.14 23.30 -2.57
CA ARG A 468 -12.14 22.22 -2.40
C ARG A 468 -13.43 22.72 -1.77
N LEU A 469 -13.39 23.84 -1.04
CA LEU A 469 -14.57 24.47 -0.44
C LEU A 469 -15.49 25.11 -1.48
N LEU A 470 -14.99 25.37 -2.70
CA LEU A 470 -15.78 25.89 -3.82
C LEU A 470 -16.63 24.81 -4.49
N VAL A 471 -16.34 23.53 -4.24
CA VAL A 471 -17.07 22.42 -4.86
C VAL A 471 -18.49 22.35 -4.31
N PRO A 472 -19.52 22.30 -5.16
CA PRO A 472 -20.91 22.25 -4.72
C PRO A 472 -21.18 21.07 -3.79
N GLY A 473 -22.00 21.30 -2.75
CA GLY A 473 -22.38 20.26 -1.78
C GLY A 473 -23.04 19.04 -2.43
N THR A 474 -23.74 19.22 -3.55
CA THR A 474 -24.33 18.12 -4.33
C THR A 474 -23.27 17.17 -4.89
N VAL A 475 -22.13 17.68 -5.36
CA VAL A 475 -20.99 16.88 -5.82
C VAL A 475 -20.34 16.14 -4.64
N LEU A 476 -20.23 16.78 -3.48
CA LEU A 476 -19.72 16.12 -2.26
C LEU A 476 -20.62 14.97 -1.81
N GLN A 477 -21.94 15.15 -1.83
CA GLN A 477 -22.91 14.09 -1.53
C GLN A 477 -22.84 12.95 -2.55
N GLN A 478 -22.65 13.28 -3.82
CA GLN A 478 -22.45 12.25 -4.85
C GLN A 478 -21.17 11.45 -4.62
N ILE A 479 -20.06 12.10 -4.25
CA ILE A 479 -18.82 11.42 -3.87
C ILE A 479 -19.05 10.48 -2.68
N LEU A 480 -19.77 10.92 -1.65
CA LEU A 480 -20.12 10.07 -0.50
C LEU A 480 -20.96 8.86 -0.90
N SER A 481 -22.01 9.07 -1.69
CA SER A 481 -22.89 8.00 -2.18
C SER A 481 -22.14 6.95 -3.00
N LEU A 482 -21.29 7.40 -3.94
CA LEU A 482 -20.45 6.53 -4.77
C LEU A 482 -19.37 5.79 -3.96
N ASN A 483 -19.08 6.23 -2.73
CA ASN A 483 -18.06 5.67 -1.85
C ASN A 483 -18.64 5.20 -0.51
N SER A 484 -19.90 4.76 -0.49
CA SER A 484 -20.61 4.39 0.75
C SER A 484 -19.90 3.31 1.57
N LEU A 485 -19.28 2.32 0.91
CA LEU A 485 -18.51 1.29 1.62
C LEU A 485 -17.22 1.86 2.23
N ASP A 486 -16.52 2.72 1.50
CA ASP A 486 -15.32 3.39 2.00
C ASP A 486 -15.63 4.31 3.20
N VAL A 487 -16.82 4.93 3.23
CA VAL A 487 -17.28 5.74 4.38
C VAL A 487 -17.39 4.88 5.64
N GLU A 488 -18.08 3.74 5.55
CA GLU A 488 -18.24 2.84 6.69
C GLU A 488 -16.93 2.16 7.09
N LEU A 489 -16.09 1.78 6.12
CA LEU A 489 -14.76 1.24 6.40
C LEU A 489 -13.87 2.26 7.11
N TYR A 490 -13.91 3.52 6.66
CA TYR A 490 -13.11 4.59 7.28
C TYR A 490 -13.58 4.86 8.71
N LYS A 491 -14.89 4.84 8.97
CA LYS A 491 -15.44 4.94 10.33
C LYS A 491 -14.94 3.80 11.23
N HIS A 492 -14.98 2.56 10.75
CA HIS A 492 -14.41 1.41 11.46
C HIS A 492 -12.91 1.59 11.75
N ALA A 493 -12.16 2.10 10.78
CA ALA A 493 -10.74 2.39 10.95
C ALA A 493 -10.47 3.48 12.00
N GLN A 494 -11.35 4.48 12.13
CA GLN A 494 -11.25 5.49 13.20
C GLN A 494 -11.44 4.86 14.59
N GLU A 495 -12.36 3.91 14.72
CA GLU A 495 -12.58 3.17 15.96
C GLU A 495 -11.34 2.33 16.33
N ILE A 496 -10.77 1.58 15.38
CA ILE A 496 -9.51 0.85 15.59
C ILE A 496 -8.38 1.81 16.01
N PHE A 497 -8.23 2.93 15.30
CA PHE A 497 -7.18 3.91 15.58
C PHE A 497 -7.28 4.48 17.00
N MET A 498 -8.51 4.80 17.46
CA MET A 498 -8.75 5.26 18.82
C MET A 498 -8.40 4.18 19.86
N GLN A 499 -8.75 2.91 19.60
CA GLN A 499 -8.41 1.79 20.47
C GLN A 499 -6.89 1.59 20.57
N GLN A 500 -6.17 1.64 19.44
CA GLN A 500 -4.72 1.55 19.39
C GLN A 500 -4.05 2.68 20.20
N GLN A 501 -4.57 3.90 20.09
CA GLN A 501 -4.08 5.04 20.86
C GLN A 501 -4.28 4.84 22.37
N LYS A 502 -5.47 4.37 22.76
CA LYS A 502 -5.80 4.11 24.17
C LYS A 502 -4.87 3.06 24.76
N HIS A 503 -4.66 1.95 24.06
CA HIS A 503 -3.74 0.88 24.47
C HIS A 503 -2.31 1.40 24.68
N LEU A 504 -1.79 2.23 23.77
CA LEU A 504 -0.46 2.83 23.95
C LEU A 504 -0.35 3.76 25.16
N THR A 505 -1.43 4.45 25.51
CA THR A 505 -1.46 5.39 26.64
C THR A 505 -1.58 4.63 27.97
N GLN A 506 -2.41 3.58 28.00
CA GLN A 506 -2.54 2.68 29.14
C GLN A 506 -1.22 1.97 29.42
N ASN A 507 -0.58 1.36 28.41
CA ASN A 507 0.72 0.71 28.59
C ASN A 507 1.80 1.68 29.06
N ALA A 508 1.78 2.94 28.61
CA ALA A 508 2.71 3.95 29.10
C ALA A 508 2.45 4.31 30.58
N GLN A 509 1.18 4.36 30.99
CA GLN A 509 0.79 4.64 32.37
C GLN A 509 1.07 3.46 33.31
N ASP A 510 0.82 2.23 32.85
CA ASP A 510 1.15 0.99 33.58
C ASP A 510 2.66 0.83 33.73
N ASN A 511 3.44 1.08 32.66
CA ASN A 511 4.90 1.07 32.74
C ASN A 511 5.44 2.17 33.66
N PHE A 512 4.80 3.35 33.69
CA PHE A 512 5.17 4.42 34.62
C PHE A 512 4.85 4.03 36.07
N MET A 513 3.67 3.46 36.33
CA MET A 513 3.30 2.95 37.65
C MET A 513 4.19 1.78 38.10
N GLN A 514 4.58 0.89 37.18
CA GLN A 514 5.48 -0.22 37.46
C GLN A 514 6.91 0.28 37.72
N HIS A 515 7.43 1.22 36.94
CA HIS A 515 8.74 1.82 37.17
C HIS A 515 8.77 2.64 38.48
N GLN A 516 7.67 3.30 38.84
CA GLN A 516 7.54 3.98 40.11
C GLN A 516 7.38 3.00 41.28
N GLY A 517 6.66 1.90 41.11
CA GLY A 517 6.59 0.79 42.05
C GLY A 517 7.95 0.11 42.25
N GLN A 518 8.75 -0.03 41.20
CA GLN A 518 10.09 -0.59 41.25
C GLN A 518 11.11 0.37 41.87
N LEU A 519 11.03 1.68 41.59
CA LEU A 519 11.80 2.71 42.30
C LEU A 519 11.41 2.81 43.79
N MET A 520 10.14 2.58 44.13
CA MET A 520 9.70 2.51 45.52
C MET A 520 10.15 1.21 46.20
N ALA A 521 10.20 0.09 45.48
CA ALA A 521 10.71 -1.19 45.97
C ALA A 521 12.25 -1.18 46.14
N GLU A 522 13.00 -0.57 45.21
CA GLU A 522 14.43 -0.30 45.34
C GLU A 522 14.70 0.72 46.46
N GLY A 523 13.83 1.73 46.61
CA GLY A 523 13.84 2.65 47.74
C GLY A 523 13.55 1.97 49.09
N GLU A 524 12.72 0.93 49.13
CA GLU A 524 12.48 0.10 50.32
C GLU A 524 13.62 -0.89 50.59
N GLN A 525 14.26 -1.44 49.56
CA GLN A 525 15.44 -2.29 49.70
C GLN A 525 16.65 -1.49 50.19
N GLN A 526 16.79 -0.23 49.74
CA GLN A 526 17.81 0.70 50.21
C GLN A 526 17.51 1.27 51.61
N LYS A 527 16.22 1.44 51.97
CA LYS A 527 15.79 1.75 53.34
C LYS A 527 15.96 0.57 54.29
N ASN A 528 15.81 -0.67 53.84
CA ASN A 528 16.12 -1.85 54.64
C ASN A 528 17.63 -2.03 54.85
N MET A 529 18.46 -1.60 53.89
CA MET A 529 19.92 -1.58 54.07
C MET A 529 20.41 -0.40 54.94
N HIS A 530 19.74 0.76 54.89
CA HIS A 530 20.02 1.89 55.80
C HIS A 530 19.39 1.73 57.21
N GLY A 531 18.30 0.98 57.34
CA GLY A 531 17.65 0.66 58.62
C GLY A 531 18.46 -0.32 59.47
N ILE A 532 19.32 -1.13 58.85
CA ILE A 532 20.28 -1.99 59.55
C ILE A 532 21.49 -1.18 60.08
N LEU A 533 21.80 -0.02 59.48
CA LEU A 533 22.94 0.82 59.90
C LEU A 533 22.58 1.93 60.90
N TYR A 534 21.32 2.36 60.97
CA TYR A 534 20.85 3.41 61.92
C TYR A 534 19.94 2.90 63.05
N GLY A 535 19.76 1.58 63.18
CA GLY A 535 19.02 0.94 64.29
C GLY A 535 19.84 0.69 65.56
N CYS A 536 21.09 1.15 65.64
CA CYS A 536 21.91 1.01 66.84
C CYS A 536 21.60 2.13 67.84
N SER A 537 20.67 1.84 68.76
CA SER A 537 20.42 2.67 69.94
C SER A 537 21.75 3.04 70.63
N PRO A 538 22.00 4.34 70.91
CA PRO A 538 23.27 4.83 71.45
C PRO A 538 23.68 4.16 72.77
N TRP A 539 22.75 3.53 73.50
CA TRP A 539 23.07 2.74 74.69
C TRP A 539 23.86 1.45 74.43
N LYS A 540 23.73 0.83 73.26
CA LYS A 540 24.52 -0.39 72.94
C LYS A 540 26.00 -0.07 72.71
N ILE A 541 26.29 1.09 72.12
CA ILE A 541 27.68 1.57 71.91
C ILE A 541 28.32 1.93 73.24
N VAL A 542 27.56 2.58 74.14
CA VAL A 542 28.02 2.89 75.50
C VAL A 542 28.29 1.61 76.32
N LEU A 543 27.41 0.60 76.22
CA LEU A 543 27.61 -0.69 76.89
C LEU A 543 28.84 -1.45 76.38
N LEU A 544 29.11 -1.41 75.07
CA LEU A 544 30.31 -1.99 74.47
C LEU A 544 31.58 -1.27 74.91
N ALA A 545 31.56 0.07 74.97
CA ALA A 545 32.69 0.86 75.44
C ALA A 545 33.00 0.56 76.92
N VAL A 546 31.98 0.44 77.77
CA VAL A 546 32.13 0.09 79.19
C VAL A 546 32.66 -1.35 79.35
N ALA A 547 32.18 -2.30 78.55
CA ALA A 547 32.67 -3.67 78.57
C ALA A 547 34.15 -3.77 78.16
N VAL A 548 34.56 -3.04 77.11
CA VAL A 548 35.96 -2.99 76.68
C VAL A 548 36.85 -2.34 77.75
N LEU A 549 36.37 -1.28 78.42
CA LEU A 549 37.10 -0.63 79.50
C LEU A 549 37.29 -1.58 80.70
N LEU A 550 36.26 -2.36 81.06
CA LEU A 550 36.33 -3.35 82.13
C LEU A 550 37.29 -4.50 81.82
N VAL A 551 37.34 -4.95 80.56
CA VAL A 551 38.30 -5.97 80.10
C VAL A 551 39.73 -5.43 80.17
N LEU A 552 39.96 -4.18 79.77
CA LEU A 552 41.28 -3.54 79.88
C LEU A 552 41.72 -3.39 81.34
N VAL A 553 40.81 -3.02 82.25
CA VAL A 553 41.09 -2.95 83.69
C VAL A 553 41.41 -4.33 84.26
N LEU A 554 40.67 -5.38 83.87
CA LEU A 554 40.94 -6.76 84.26
C LEU A 554 42.31 -7.25 83.78
N VAL A 555 42.69 -6.95 82.54
CA VAL A 555 44.01 -7.31 81.98
C VAL A 555 45.12 -6.57 82.73
N LEU A 556 44.95 -5.28 83.05
CA LEU A 556 45.93 -4.52 83.81
C LEU A 556 46.08 -5.03 85.25
N LEU A 557 44.98 -5.44 85.90
CA LEU A 557 45.01 -6.03 87.24
C LEU A 557 45.76 -7.37 87.23
N VAL A 558 45.49 -8.25 86.24
CA VAL A 558 46.17 -9.56 86.10
C VAL A 558 47.67 -9.41 85.84
N VAL A 559 48.07 -8.43 85.01
CA VAL A 559 49.48 -8.15 84.71
C VAL A 559 50.20 -7.54 85.93
N SER A 560 49.49 -6.77 86.78
CA SER A 560 50.07 -6.19 88.00
C SER A 560 50.26 -7.19 89.15
N THR A 561 49.54 -8.32 89.15
CA THR A 561 49.65 -9.36 90.18
C THR A 561 50.71 -10.44 89.89
N GLY A 562 51.40 -10.39 88.75
CA GLY A 562 52.39 -11.39 88.30
C GLY A 562 53.84 -11.20 88.76
N ARG A 563 54.15 -10.21 89.62
CA ARG A 563 55.51 -10.00 90.15
C ARG A 563 55.51 -9.79 91.65
N ARG A 564 55.33 -10.86 92.44
CA ARG A 564 55.91 -10.97 93.77
C ARG A 564 55.91 -12.41 94.29
N THR A 565 57.03 -12.77 94.94
CA THR A 565 57.32 -13.99 95.72
C THR A 565 57.76 -15.21 94.88
N SER A 566 58.82 -15.98 95.18
CA SER A 566 59.94 -15.87 96.14
C SER A 566 60.86 -17.08 95.87
N LYS A 567 62.17 -16.88 95.67
CA LYS A 567 63.18 -17.94 95.81
C LYS A 567 63.77 -17.87 97.21
N LEU A 568 63.64 -18.94 98.00
CA LEU A 568 64.43 -19.22 99.19
C LEU A 568 64.70 -20.73 99.29
N LYS A 569 66.00 -21.06 99.30
CA LYS A 569 66.75 -22.26 99.78
C LYS A 569 66.03 -23.62 99.92
N VAL A 570 66.58 -24.64 99.26
CA VAL A 570 67.42 -25.72 99.85
C VAL A 570 68.53 -26.05 98.86
#